data_AF-A0A2A4SER8-F1
#
_entry.id   AF-A0A2A4SER8-F1
#
_cell.length_a   1.000
_cell.length_b   1.000
_cell.length_c   1.000
_cell.angle_alpha   90.00
_cell.angle_beta   90.00
_cell.angle_gamma   90.00
#
_symmetry.space_group_name_H-M   'P 1'
#
loop_
_entity.id
_entity.type
_entity.pdbx_description
1 polymer ?
#
loop_
_entity_poly.entity_id
_entity_poly.type
_entity_poly.pdbx_seq_one_letter_code
_entity_poly.pdbx_strand_id
1 'polypeptide(L)'
;MEWLSFRALLTLTGDSSARVNFPFLDVHPSERTLFNTNARKNQTFDHIAFFINRKEEGLPIVDLNKVAGQGGIDGYDYGVFDFVELCSQAIYEISFQLLTPSKRKALLRNIKSDISDHMPIWVRIPIPGA
;
A
#
# COMPACT_ATOMS: atom_id res chain seq x y z
N MET A 1 -3.10 -4.85 -20.16
CA MET A 1 -2.15 -5.40 -19.18
C MET A 1 -2.74 -6.73 -18.75
N GLU A 2 -2.27 -7.79 -19.39
CA GLU A 2 -2.97 -9.08 -19.48
C GLU A 2 -2.84 -9.93 -18.22
N TRP A 3 -3.89 -10.70 -17.97
CA TRP A 3 -4.14 -11.70 -16.93
C TRP A 3 -3.10 -12.84 -16.79
N LEU A 4 -1.93 -12.70 -17.41
CA LEU A 4 -0.86 -13.69 -17.47
C LEU A 4 -0.09 -13.86 -16.14
N SER A 5 -0.22 -12.92 -15.19
CA SER A 5 0.53 -12.98 -13.92
C SER A 5 -0.03 -14.00 -12.91
N PHE A 6 -1.35 -14.17 -12.83
CA PHE A 6 -1.96 -14.98 -11.77
C PHE A 6 -1.77 -16.50 -11.95
N ARG A 7 -1.77 -17.00 -13.19
CA ARG A 7 -1.60 -18.45 -13.46
C ARG A 7 -0.17 -18.93 -13.18
N ALA A 8 0.84 -18.10 -13.38
CA ALA A 8 2.23 -18.47 -13.13
C ALA A 8 2.53 -18.64 -11.62
N LEU A 9 1.87 -17.86 -10.77
CA LEU A 9 2.07 -17.91 -9.32
C LEU A 9 1.50 -19.18 -8.66
N LEU A 10 0.34 -19.65 -9.12
CA LEU A 10 -0.24 -20.93 -8.66
C LEU A 10 0.68 -22.11 -8.99
N THR A 11 1.32 -22.10 -10.15
CA THR A 11 2.28 -23.14 -10.57
C THR A 11 3.53 -23.20 -9.70
N LEU A 12 3.98 -22.06 -9.13
CA LEU A 12 5.16 -22.00 -8.27
C LEU A 12 4.94 -22.61 -6.87
N THR A 13 3.69 -22.71 -6.41
CA THR A 13 3.37 -23.26 -5.08
C THR A 13 3.16 -24.77 -5.06
N GLY A 14 3.09 -25.43 -6.23
CA GLY A 14 2.88 -26.87 -6.35
C GLY A 14 1.53 -27.38 -5.81
N ASP A 15 0.71 -26.49 -5.25
CA ASP A 15 -0.55 -26.80 -4.59
C ASP A 15 -1.66 -25.95 -5.24
N SER A 16 -2.60 -26.61 -5.92
CA SER A 16 -3.75 -25.99 -6.57
C SER A 16 -4.70 -25.28 -5.60
N SER A 17 -4.39 -25.30 -4.30
CA SER A 17 -5.19 -24.74 -3.22
C SER A 17 -4.57 -23.53 -2.50
N ALA A 18 -3.37 -23.09 -2.89
CA ALA A 18 -2.78 -21.86 -2.37
C ALA A 18 -3.51 -20.61 -2.90
N ARG A 19 -3.91 -19.72 -1.99
CA ARG A 19 -4.51 -18.42 -2.32
C ARG A 19 -3.43 -17.35 -2.21
N VAL A 20 -3.48 -16.34 -3.07
CA VAL A 20 -2.55 -15.21 -3.02
C VAL A 20 -3.32 -13.90 -3.02
N ASN A 21 -2.91 -12.98 -2.16
CA ASN A 21 -3.43 -11.61 -2.12
C ASN A 21 -2.31 -10.59 -2.34
N PHE A 22 -2.53 -9.63 -3.23
CA PHE A 22 -1.64 -8.50 -3.52
C PHE A 22 -2.37 -7.18 -3.26
N PRO A 23 -2.41 -6.68 -2.01
CA PRO A 23 -3.27 -5.56 -1.64
C PRO A 23 -3.02 -4.28 -2.44
N PHE A 24 -1.75 -3.99 -2.75
CA PHE A 24 -1.33 -2.77 -3.44
C PHE A 24 -1.58 -2.79 -4.96
N LEU A 25 -2.19 -3.86 -5.49
CA LEU A 25 -2.69 -3.92 -6.87
C LEU A 25 -4.18 -3.56 -6.98
N ASP A 26 -4.85 -3.37 -5.85
CA ASP A 26 -6.23 -2.88 -5.77
C ASP A 26 -6.28 -1.43 -5.26
N VAL A 27 -7.32 -0.70 -5.67
CA VAL A 27 -7.58 0.64 -5.14
C VAL A 27 -8.16 0.49 -3.72
N HIS A 28 -7.44 1.01 -2.73
CA HIS A 28 -7.89 0.98 -1.34
C HIS A 28 -9.22 1.73 -1.18
N PRO A 29 -10.17 1.28 -0.34
CA PRO A 29 -11.49 1.93 -0.21
C PRO A 29 -11.47 3.41 0.19
N SER A 30 -10.41 3.87 0.88
CA SER A 30 -10.23 5.28 1.23
C SER A 30 -9.55 6.12 0.13
N GLU A 31 -9.10 5.48 -0.96
CA GLU A 31 -8.33 6.09 -2.03
C GLU A 31 -9.11 6.15 -3.33
N ARG A 32 -8.72 7.08 -4.20
CA ARG A 32 -9.32 7.22 -5.55
C ARG A 32 -8.54 6.48 -6.63
N THR A 33 -7.27 6.18 -6.36
CA THR A 33 -6.33 5.55 -7.28
C THR A 33 -5.45 4.58 -6.51
N LEU A 34 -4.69 3.74 -7.23
CA LEU A 34 -3.66 2.92 -6.61
C LEU A 34 -2.68 3.77 -5.81
N PHE A 35 -2.14 3.20 -4.74
CA PHE A 35 -1.09 3.83 -3.97
C PHE A 35 0.16 4.03 -4.82
N ASN A 36 0.65 5.27 -4.86
CA ASN A 36 2.00 5.56 -5.31
C ASN A 36 2.92 5.51 -4.09
N THR A 37 3.96 4.69 -4.14
CA THR A 37 4.88 4.47 -3.01
C THR A 37 6.13 5.33 -3.11
N ASN A 38 6.18 6.32 -4.00
CA ASN A 38 7.31 7.24 -4.10
C ASN A 38 6.96 8.65 -3.63
N ALA A 39 7.98 9.41 -3.22
CA ALA A 39 7.81 10.77 -2.70
C ALA A 39 7.10 11.70 -3.70
N ARG A 40 7.30 11.48 -5.01
CA ARG A 40 6.65 12.27 -6.07
C ARG A 40 5.19 11.89 -6.33
N LYS A 41 4.70 10.82 -5.69
CA LYS A 41 3.34 10.28 -5.82
C LYS A 41 2.94 10.00 -7.27
N ASN A 42 3.86 9.42 -8.05
CA ASN A 42 3.64 9.11 -9.46
C ASN A 42 4.16 7.73 -9.89
N GLN A 43 4.71 6.94 -8.97
CA GLN A 43 5.19 5.60 -9.22
C GLN A 43 4.82 4.68 -8.05
N THR A 44 4.54 3.41 -8.37
CA THR A 44 4.39 2.31 -7.42
C THR A 44 5.60 1.41 -7.58
N PHE A 45 6.36 1.22 -6.51
CA PHE A 45 7.55 0.37 -6.50
C PHE A 45 7.39 -0.83 -5.57
N ASP A 46 6.82 -0.58 -4.38
CA ASP A 46 6.83 -1.53 -3.28
C ASP A 46 5.49 -2.26 -3.20
N HIS A 47 5.55 -3.57 -2.98
CA HIS A 47 4.39 -4.43 -2.88
C HIS A 47 4.51 -5.39 -1.69
N ILE A 48 3.36 -5.75 -1.14
CA ILE A 48 3.20 -6.86 -0.19
C ILE A 48 2.37 -7.94 -0.87
N ALA A 49 2.72 -9.20 -0.62
CA ALA A 49 1.97 -10.36 -1.07
C ALA A 49 1.76 -11.34 0.08
N PHE A 50 0.52 -11.76 0.28
CA PHE A 50 0.18 -12.84 1.20
C PHE A 50 0.07 -14.14 0.42
N PHE A 51 0.91 -15.12 0.76
CA PHE A 51 0.82 -16.49 0.26
C PHE A 51 0.13 -17.33 1.32
N ILE A 52 -1.09 -17.76 1.03
CA ILE A 52 -2.03 -18.26 2.04
C ILE A 52 -2.30 -19.74 1.76
N ASN A 53 -1.92 -20.58 2.72
CA ASN A 53 -2.25 -22.00 2.69
C ASN A 53 -3.78 -22.20 2.70
N ARG A 54 -4.26 -23.31 2.13
CA ARG A 54 -5.66 -23.72 2.21
C ARG A 54 -6.23 -23.78 3.63
N LYS A 55 -5.42 -24.18 4.62
CA LYS A 55 -5.84 -24.29 6.04
C LYS A 55 -5.75 -22.98 6.82
N GLU A 56 -5.17 -21.94 6.24
CA GLU A 56 -5.02 -20.65 6.90
C GLU A 56 -6.30 -19.84 6.75
N GLU A 57 -6.87 -19.35 7.84
CA GLU A 57 -8.17 -18.66 7.85
C GLU A 57 -8.07 -17.20 8.33
N GLY A 58 -6.97 -16.81 8.99
CA GLY A 58 -6.79 -15.47 9.56
C GLY A 58 -6.10 -14.46 8.65
N LEU A 59 -5.40 -14.91 7.60
CA LEU A 59 -4.74 -14.01 6.66
C LEU A 59 -5.69 -13.41 5.61
N PRO A 60 -5.47 -12.15 5.18
CA PRO A 60 -6.40 -11.45 4.32
C PRO A 60 -6.37 -11.98 2.89
N ILE A 61 -7.52 -12.47 2.41
CA ILE A 61 -7.73 -12.84 1.01
C ILE A 61 -8.11 -11.63 0.14
N VAL A 62 -8.02 -11.78 -1.18
CA VAL A 62 -8.28 -10.71 -2.17
C VAL A 62 -9.62 -10.00 -1.95
N ASP A 63 -10.70 -10.73 -1.65
CA ASP A 63 -12.01 -10.11 -1.46
C ASP A 63 -12.07 -9.14 -0.28
N LEU A 64 -11.21 -9.31 0.73
CA LEU A 64 -11.14 -8.41 1.87
C LEU A 64 -10.51 -7.06 1.52
N ASN A 65 -9.82 -6.92 0.38
CA ASN A 65 -9.28 -5.63 -0.06
C ASN A 65 -10.37 -4.59 -0.29
N LYS A 66 -11.59 -5.03 -0.65
CA LYS A 66 -12.76 -4.15 -0.90
C LYS A 66 -13.32 -3.49 0.38
N VAL A 67 -13.01 -4.05 1.53
CA VAL A 67 -13.47 -3.59 2.85
C VAL A 67 -12.31 -3.25 3.79
N ALA A 68 -11.09 -3.16 3.26
CA ALA A 68 -9.92 -2.77 4.03
C ALA A 68 -10.13 -1.43 4.74
N GLY A 69 -9.66 -1.35 5.99
CA GLY A 69 -9.83 -0.18 6.86
C GLY A 69 -11.22 -0.02 7.50
N GLN A 70 -12.22 -0.81 7.10
CA GLN A 70 -13.58 -0.73 7.66
C GLN A 70 -13.78 -1.58 8.92
N GLY A 71 -12.86 -2.52 9.20
CA GLY A 71 -12.94 -3.43 10.35
C GLY A 71 -12.46 -2.85 11.69
N GLY A 72 -12.24 -1.53 11.79
CA GLY A 72 -11.73 -0.90 12.99
C GLY A 72 -10.24 -1.17 13.27
N ILE A 73 -9.82 -0.96 14.52
CA ILE A 73 -8.40 -1.03 14.93
C ILE A 73 -7.79 -2.43 14.81
N ASP A 74 -8.61 -3.47 14.96
CA ASP A 74 -8.17 -4.86 14.86
C ASP A 74 -8.48 -5.48 13.49
N GLY A 75 -9.05 -4.69 12.57
CA GLY A 75 -9.40 -5.12 11.23
C GLY A 75 -8.23 -5.08 10.25
N TYR A 76 -8.37 -5.85 9.17
CA TYR A 76 -7.45 -5.80 8.03
C TYR A 76 -7.43 -4.42 7.37
N ASP A 77 -6.23 -3.92 7.10
CA ASP A 77 -6.01 -2.62 6.49
C ASP A 77 -4.60 -2.54 5.89
N TYR A 78 -4.37 -1.64 4.95
CA TYR A 78 -3.06 -1.44 4.34
C TYR A 78 -2.91 -0.02 3.79
N GLY A 79 -1.67 0.46 3.71
CA GLY A 79 -1.42 1.79 3.18
C GLY A 79 0.04 2.18 3.10
N VAL A 80 0.25 3.46 2.84
CA VAL A 80 1.57 4.07 2.70
C VAL A 80 1.76 5.09 3.82
N PHE A 81 2.95 5.11 4.41
CA PHE A 81 3.35 6.19 5.29
C PHE A 81 3.78 7.42 4.47
N ASP A 82 2.86 8.38 4.33
CA ASP A 82 3.03 9.57 3.50
C ASP A 82 3.89 10.64 4.21
N PHE A 83 5.20 10.40 4.28
CA PHE A 83 6.12 11.37 4.89
C PHE A 83 6.14 12.71 4.14
N VAL A 84 5.73 12.74 2.87
CA VAL A 84 5.70 13.97 2.08
C VAL A 84 4.60 14.90 2.58
N GLU A 85 3.43 14.33 2.86
CA GLU A 85 2.35 15.04 3.52
C GLU A 85 2.76 15.50 4.93
N LEU A 86 3.37 14.62 5.73
CA LEU A 86 3.83 14.97 7.08
C LEU A 86 4.86 16.11 7.07
N CYS A 87 5.88 16.04 6.21
CA CYS A 87 6.87 17.10 6.09
C CYS A 87 6.25 18.41 5.57
N SER A 88 5.28 18.33 4.65
CA SER A 88 4.56 19.52 4.18
C SER A 88 3.82 20.20 5.33
N GLN A 89 3.09 19.43 6.14
CA GLN A 89 2.37 19.93 7.30
C GLN A 89 3.32 20.50 8.36
N ALA A 90 4.46 19.84 8.62
CA ALA A 90 5.43 20.30 9.62
C ALA A 90 6.18 21.58 9.20
N ILE A 91 6.52 21.72 7.91
CA ILE A 91 7.35 22.84 7.42
C ILE A 91 6.50 24.03 6.99
N TYR A 92 5.33 23.78 6.42
CA TYR A 92 4.50 24.82 5.81
C TYR A 92 3.11 24.94 6.42
N GLU A 93 2.75 24.10 7.41
CA GLU A 93 1.42 24.07 8.05
C GLU A 93 0.26 23.87 7.05
N ILE A 94 0.57 23.31 5.87
CA ILE A 94 -0.35 23.17 4.75
C ILE A 94 -0.15 21.80 4.12
N SER A 95 -1.24 21.18 3.66
CA SER A 95 -1.18 19.91 2.92
C SER A 95 -0.32 20.00 1.66
N PHE A 96 0.39 18.93 1.33
CA PHE A 96 1.27 18.88 0.15
C PHE A 96 0.53 19.22 -1.15
N GLN A 97 -0.73 18.81 -1.23
CA GLN A 97 -1.57 19.05 -2.42
C GLN A 97 -1.92 20.53 -2.61
N LEU A 98 -1.91 21.32 -1.54
CA LEU A 98 -2.22 22.75 -1.53
C LEU A 98 -0.97 23.64 -1.64
N LEU A 99 0.23 23.06 -1.61
CA LEU A 99 1.47 23.81 -1.83
C LEU A 99 1.56 24.37 -3.25
N THR A 100 2.17 25.56 -3.36
CA THR A 100 2.58 26.11 -4.65
C THR A 100 3.61 25.19 -5.34
N PRO A 101 3.71 25.21 -6.68
CA PRO A 101 4.69 24.38 -7.40
C PRO A 101 6.13 24.59 -6.94
N SER A 102 6.50 25.82 -6.57
CA SER A 102 7.85 26.15 -6.07
C SER A 102 8.14 25.51 -4.72
N LYS A 103 7.22 25.62 -3.75
CA LYS A 103 7.34 24.97 -2.43
C LYS A 103 7.37 23.45 -2.57
N ARG A 104 6.49 22.88 -3.40
CA ARG A 104 6.46 21.45 -3.70
C ARG A 104 7.80 20.94 -4.22
N LYS A 105 8.38 21.65 -5.20
CA LYS A 105 9.69 21.31 -5.78
C LYS A 105 10.82 21.39 -4.75
N ALA A 106 10.82 22.42 -3.91
CA ALA A 106 11.82 22.57 -2.86
C ALA A 106 11.73 21.44 -1.82
N LEU A 107 10.52 21.12 -1.37
CA LEU A 107 10.26 20.04 -0.41
C LEU A 107 10.73 18.68 -0.94
N LEU A 108 10.27 18.29 -2.12
CA LEU A 108 10.61 16.99 -2.73
C LEU A 108 12.12 16.81 -2.95
N ARG A 109 12.82 17.90 -3.30
CA ARG A 109 14.28 17.86 -3.48
C ARG A 109 14.99 17.54 -2.17
N ASN A 110 14.59 18.18 -1.08
CA ASN A 110 15.22 18.02 0.23
C ASN A 110 14.84 16.67 0.86
N ILE A 111 13.58 16.24 0.75
CA ILE A 111 13.16 14.91 1.23
C ILE A 111 13.94 13.79 0.53
N LYS A 112 14.16 13.92 -0.78
CA LYS A 112 14.92 12.92 -1.54
C LYS A 112 16.38 12.85 -1.10
N SER A 113 16.99 13.97 -0.69
CA SER A 113 18.38 13.97 -0.20
C SER A 113 18.49 13.40 1.22
N ASP A 114 17.49 13.65 2.06
CA ASP A 114 17.62 13.49 3.51
C ASP A 114 16.91 12.23 4.05
N ILE A 115 15.92 11.70 3.34
CA ILE A 115 15.07 10.59 3.82
C ILE A 115 15.11 9.41 2.83
N SER A 116 14.31 9.48 1.76
CA SER A 116 14.11 8.40 0.80
C SER A 116 13.25 8.88 -0.36
N ASP A 117 13.41 8.27 -1.53
CA ASP A 117 12.45 8.41 -2.63
C ASP A 117 11.28 7.42 -2.51
N HIS A 118 11.42 6.37 -1.70
CA HIS A 118 10.42 5.35 -1.40
C HIS A 118 9.74 5.63 -0.05
N MET A 119 8.41 5.67 -0.06
CA MET A 119 7.55 5.76 1.11
C MET A 119 7.29 4.36 1.68
N PRO A 120 7.55 4.13 2.98
CA PRO A 120 7.27 2.84 3.61
C PRO A 120 5.82 2.44 3.45
N ILE A 121 5.60 1.19 3.04
CA ILE A 121 4.29 0.57 3.02
C ILE A 121 4.05 -0.19 4.33
N TRP A 122 2.80 -0.29 4.73
CA TRP A 122 2.39 -1.05 5.91
C TRP A 122 1.15 -1.89 5.62
N VAL A 123 0.99 -2.95 6.39
CA VAL A 123 -0.20 -3.77 6.42
C VAL A 123 -0.54 -4.10 7.86
N ARG A 124 -1.83 -4.04 8.20
CA ARG A 124 -2.39 -4.50 9.46
C ARG A 124 -3.17 -5.77 9.19
N ILE A 125 -2.80 -6.85 9.88
CA ILE A 125 -3.52 -8.13 9.82
C ILE A 125 -4.40 -8.27 11.07
N PRO A 126 -5.53 -9.00 10.98
CA PRO A 126 -6.36 -9.28 12.14
C PRO A 126 -5.59 -10.00 13.25
N ILE A 127 -5.98 -9.75 14.50
CA ILE A 127 -5.44 -10.49 15.64
C ILE A 127 -5.82 -11.97 15.51
N PRO A 128 -4.87 -12.91 15.59
CA PRO A 128 -5.19 -14.33 15.52
C PRO A 128 -6.18 -14.75 16.60
N GLY A 129 -7.29 -15.37 16.20
CA GLY A 129 -8.30 -15.91 17.11
C GLY A 129 -9.30 -14.89 17.71
N ALA A 130 -9.33 -13.66 17.18
CA ALA A 130 -10.36 -12.67 17.49
C ALA A 130 -11.72 -12.98 16.84
#